data_AF-A0A0J8BEY0-F1
#
_entry.id   AF-A0A0J8BEY0-F1
#
_cell.length_a   1.000
_cell.length_b   1.000
_cell.length_c   1.000
_cell.angle_alpha   90.00
_cell.angle_beta   90.00
_cell.angle_gamma   90.00
#
_symmetry.space_group_name_H-M   'P 1'
#
loop_
_entity.id
_entity.type
_entity.pdbx_description
1 polymer ?
#
loop_
_entity_poly.entity_id
_entity_poly.type
_entity_poly.pdbx_seq_one_letter_code
_entity_poly.pdbx_strand_id
1 'polypeptide(L)'
;MSVQDERVCPLSSDIFYDILRRLDGVTLASAACTCAAFSSISKEERIWENVCYSLWPSTNENDVRNLIRSMGGFRKFYADCFPLIVNKDLALVPLDSFLEYPEEWCEADYFEDYDEYNSITPSDFVSLVDITYKDRPIFSKVLWGISESDVIGRWFYNSPFHIDFGNLDVNDNMREVIISGADGLPLVESVDIERKEGKLWVELQDRLRLSWIIVNTKVMRAVNISSLIPLGVQRHWPSDTDFLVQFGSVLSAEEILPCQVVECILLAKFRMLNDTASGCVNLELTQVSMQLEDMEGFHVNGRNSLMVLKKALSCRKSRNYSEVIESCNLYSRVRSEIKEEKMRNESRIDKMCILSGIIAAVTFWFCIL
;
A
#
# COMPACT_ATOMS: atom_id res chain seq x y z
N MET A 1 -32.53 48.28 -30.77
CA MET A 1 -32.40 46.82 -30.91
C MET A 1 -31.81 46.28 -29.62
N SER A 2 -32.68 45.83 -28.72
CA SER A 2 -32.29 45.08 -27.52
C SER A 2 -31.89 43.67 -27.96
N VAL A 3 -30.61 43.33 -27.79
CA VAL A 3 -30.13 41.96 -27.92
C VAL A 3 -30.89 41.14 -26.88
N GLN A 4 -31.79 40.27 -27.34
CA GLN A 4 -32.38 39.25 -26.50
C GLN A 4 -31.24 38.33 -26.08
N ASP A 5 -30.85 38.40 -24.81
CA ASP A 5 -30.17 37.29 -24.14
C ASP A 5 -31.10 36.08 -24.28
N GLU A 6 -30.77 35.17 -25.20
CA GLU A 6 -31.28 33.80 -25.17
C GLU A 6 -30.83 33.21 -23.84
N ARG A 7 -31.68 33.37 -22.82
CA ARG A 7 -31.59 32.58 -21.59
C ARG A 7 -31.80 31.13 -22.03
N VAL A 8 -30.69 30.43 -22.24
CA VAL A 8 -30.65 28.96 -22.22
C VAL A 8 -31.49 28.56 -21.01
N CYS A 9 -32.64 27.92 -21.25
CA CYS A 9 -33.48 27.41 -20.18
C CYS A 9 -32.56 26.61 -19.25
N PRO A 10 -32.37 27.03 -17.98
CA PRO A 10 -31.50 26.30 -17.10
C PRO A 10 -32.05 24.89 -17.02
N LEU A 11 -31.22 23.91 -17.39
CA LEU A 11 -31.54 22.49 -17.24
C LEU A 11 -32.16 22.28 -15.85
N SER A 12 -33.17 21.42 -15.75
CA SER A 12 -33.80 21.15 -14.45
C SER A 12 -32.76 20.57 -13.48
N SER A 13 -32.93 20.85 -12.19
CA SER A 13 -32.06 20.34 -11.12
C SER A 13 -31.94 18.81 -11.15
N ASP A 14 -33.00 18.12 -11.57
CA ASP A 14 -33.04 16.67 -11.68
C ASP A 14 -32.08 16.14 -12.75
N ILE A 15 -32.00 16.82 -13.91
CA ILE A 15 -31.08 16.42 -14.98
C ILE A 15 -29.64 16.66 -14.53
N PHE A 16 -29.36 17.76 -13.83
CA PHE A 16 -28.03 17.99 -13.26
C PHE A 16 -27.67 16.92 -12.23
N TYR A 17 -28.61 16.53 -11.36
CA TYR A 17 -28.40 15.43 -10.43
C TYR A 17 -28.08 14.11 -11.15
N ASP A 18 -28.85 13.77 -12.19
CA ASP A 18 -28.65 12.56 -13.00
C ASP A 18 -27.31 12.54 -13.75
N ILE A 19 -26.80 13.70 -14.17
CA ILE A 19 -25.48 13.83 -14.77
C ILE A 19 -24.40 13.68 -13.70
N LEU A 20 -24.48 14.47 -12.61
CA LEU A 20 -23.45 14.52 -11.57
C LEU A 20 -23.27 13.17 -10.87
N ARG A 21 -24.34 12.38 -10.68
CA ARG A 21 -24.25 11.05 -10.05
C ARG A 21 -23.52 9.99 -10.89
N ARG A 22 -23.25 10.27 -12.17
CA ARG A 22 -22.54 9.36 -13.09
C ARG A 22 -21.08 9.74 -13.29
N LEU A 23 -20.65 10.87 -12.75
CA LEU A 23 -19.27 11.33 -12.83
C LEU A 23 -18.40 10.55 -11.84
N ASP A 24 -17.13 10.38 -12.18
CA ASP A 24 -16.12 9.95 -11.22
C ASP A 24 -15.88 11.05 -10.17
N GLY A 25 -15.32 10.66 -9.02
CA GLY A 25 -15.16 11.58 -7.89
C GLY A 25 -14.28 12.80 -8.18
N VAL A 26 -13.30 12.69 -9.08
CA VAL A 26 -12.42 13.82 -9.44
C VAL A 26 -13.19 14.81 -10.30
N THR A 27 -13.88 14.31 -11.33
CA THR A 27 -14.71 15.16 -12.20
C THR A 27 -15.87 15.78 -11.42
N LEU A 28 -16.48 15.06 -10.48
CA LEU A 28 -17.51 15.58 -9.58
C LEU A 28 -16.97 16.72 -8.69
N ALA A 29 -15.79 16.54 -8.10
CA ALA A 29 -15.15 17.58 -7.29
C ALA A 29 -14.83 18.84 -8.11
N SER A 30 -14.37 18.66 -9.35
CA SER A 30 -14.12 19.76 -10.29
C SER A 30 -15.40 20.49 -10.69
N ALA A 31 -16.45 19.73 -11.05
CA ALA A 31 -17.76 20.26 -11.43
C ALA A 31 -18.38 21.09 -10.29
N ALA A 32 -18.25 20.63 -9.03
CA ALA A 32 -18.74 21.32 -7.84
C ALA A 32 -18.17 22.75 -7.67
N CYS A 33 -17.01 23.05 -8.26
CA CYS A 33 -16.36 24.35 -8.19
C CYS A 33 -16.80 25.33 -9.28
N THR A 34 -17.56 24.89 -10.28
CA THR A 34 -17.88 25.70 -11.46
C THR A 34 -19.09 26.62 -11.26
N CYS A 35 -20.12 26.16 -10.54
CA CYS A 35 -21.33 26.94 -10.28
C CYS A 35 -22.03 26.55 -8.97
N ALA A 36 -22.90 27.43 -8.47
CA ALA A 36 -23.62 27.23 -7.21
C ALA A 36 -24.58 26.02 -7.24
N ALA A 37 -25.21 25.75 -8.40
CA ALA A 37 -26.11 24.60 -8.55
C ALA A 37 -25.35 23.27 -8.41
N PHE A 38 -24.23 23.12 -9.11
CA PHE A 38 -23.39 21.92 -9.00
C PHE A 38 -22.79 21.80 -7.60
N SER A 39 -22.30 22.90 -7.03
CA SER A 39 -21.82 22.93 -5.65
C SER A 39 -22.87 22.44 -4.64
N SER A 40 -24.13 22.85 -4.81
CA SER A 40 -25.23 22.42 -3.94
C SER A 40 -25.54 20.94 -4.10
N ILE A 41 -25.66 20.44 -5.34
CA ILE A 41 -25.96 19.03 -5.61
C ILE A 41 -24.80 18.13 -5.15
N SER A 42 -23.55 18.52 -5.42
CA SER A 42 -22.36 17.78 -5.00
C SER A 42 -22.14 17.75 -3.48
N LYS A 43 -22.97 18.42 -2.66
CA LYS A 43 -22.96 18.23 -1.20
C LYS A 43 -23.79 17.02 -0.76
N GLU A 44 -24.58 16.42 -1.65
CA GLU A 44 -25.37 15.24 -1.31
C GLU A 44 -24.49 14.02 -1.11
N GLU A 45 -24.55 13.44 0.10
CA GLU A 45 -23.74 12.28 0.49
C GLU A 45 -24.01 11.05 -0.37
N ARG A 46 -25.22 10.88 -0.90
CA ARG A 46 -25.59 9.74 -1.76
C ARG A 46 -24.76 9.65 -3.03
N ILE A 47 -24.36 10.80 -3.59
CA ILE A 47 -23.51 10.83 -4.78
C ILE A 47 -22.13 10.29 -4.43
N TRP A 48 -21.54 10.78 -3.33
CA TRP A 48 -20.24 10.33 -2.85
C TRP A 48 -20.24 8.88 -2.37
N GLU A 49 -21.35 8.42 -1.82
CA GLU A 49 -21.59 7.02 -1.45
C GLU A 49 -21.45 6.11 -2.68
N ASN A 50 -22.10 6.46 -3.79
CA ASN A 50 -21.96 5.72 -5.06
C ASN A 50 -20.53 5.78 -5.63
N VAL A 51 -19.86 6.95 -5.54
CA VAL A 51 -18.46 7.10 -5.96
C VAL A 51 -17.55 6.18 -5.14
N CYS A 52 -17.75 6.12 -3.81
CA CYS A 52 -16.98 5.26 -2.94
C CYS A 52 -17.23 3.78 -3.24
N TYR A 53 -18.48 3.35 -3.50
CA TYR A 53 -18.76 1.96 -3.88
C TYR A 53 -18.12 1.54 -5.19
N SER A 54 -18.05 2.46 -6.15
CA SER A 54 -17.42 2.18 -7.43
C SER A 54 -15.91 2.03 -7.33
N LEU A 55 -15.26 2.75 -6.40
CA LEU A 55 -13.80 2.72 -6.24
C LEU A 55 -13.34 1.69 -5.20
N TRP A 56 -14.13 1.54 -4.14
CA TRP A 56 -13.83 0.73 -2.96
C TRP A 56 -15.08 -0.08 -2.60
N PRO A 57 -15.29 -1.25 -3.25
CA PRO A 57 -16.44 -2.12 -2.99
C PRO A 57 -16.62 -2.48 -1.51
N SER A 58 -15.53 -2.54 -0.74
CA SER A 58 -15.52 -2.78 0.71
C SER A 58 -16.39 -1.80 1.49
N THR A 59 -16.60 -0.58 0.96
CA THR A 59 -17.41 0.44 1.61
C THR A 59 -18.92 0.15 1.57
N ASN A 60 -19.37 -0.80 0.73
CA ASN A 60 -20.78 -1.18 0.61
C ASN A 60 -21.29 -2.06 1.76
N GLU A 61 -20.40 -2.62 2.58
CA GLU A 61 -20.78 -3.34 3.78
C GLU A 61 -21.51 -2.42 4.77
N ASN A 62 -22.58 -2.93 5.40
CA ASN A 62 -23.43 -2.11 6.28
C ASN A 62 -22.64 -1.50 7.46
N ASP A 63 -21.72 -2.26 8.05
CA ASP A 63 -20.93 -1.81 9.19
C ASP A 63 -19.92 -0.73 8.79
N VAL A 64 -19.27 -0.89 7.63
CA VAL A 64 -18.38 0.13 7.06
C VAL A 64 -19.14 1.40 6.68
N ARG A 65 -20.33 1.27 6.08
CA ARG A 65 -21.22 2.41 5.79
C ARG A 65 -21.57 3.19 7.06
N ASN A 66 -21.86 2.50 8.16
CA ASN A 66 -22.15 3.15 9.44
C ASN A 66 -20.91 3.87 10.01
N LEU A 67 -19.74 3.24 9.90
CA LEU A 67 -18.46 3.83 10.28
C LEU A 67 -18.15 5.10 9.47
N ILE A 68 -18.28 5.05 8.14
CA ILE A 68 -18.02 6.21 7.27
C ILE A 68 -18.98 7.36 7.61
N ARG A 69 -20.25 7.06 7.88
CA ARG A 69 -21.23 8.06 8.31
C ARG A 69 -20.84 8.70 9.65
N SER A 70 -20.37 7.93 10.63
CA SER A 70 -19.95 8.47 11.93
C SER A 70 -18.66 9.31 11.82
N MET A 71 -17.80 9.04 10.84
CA MET A 71 -16.57 9.79 10.59
C MET A 71 -16.78 11.14 9.90
N GLY A 72 -18.00 11.46 9.48
CA GLY A 72 -18.33 12.71 8.79
C GLY A 72 -18.75 12.55 7.32
N GLY A 73 -19.06 11.33 6.89
CA GLY A 73 -19.68 11.06 5.59
C GLY A 73 -18.72 10.56 4.50
N PHE A 74 -19.30 10.07 3.41
CA PHE A 74 -18.61 9.53 2.24
C PHE A 74 -17.82 10.60 1.50
N ARG A 75 -18.29 11.86 1.50
CA ARG A 75 -17.53 12.95 0.87
C ARG A 75 -16.20 13.19 1.56
N LYS A 76 -16.20 13.21 2.89
CA LYS A 76 -14.98 13.38 3.69
C LYS A 76 -14.08 12.15 3.54
N PHE A 77 -14.64 10.96 3.65
CA PHE A 77 -13.91 9.70 3.47
C PHE A 77 -13.21 9.63 2.11
N TYR A 78 -13.90 10.00 1.02
CA TYR A 78 -13.31 10.09 -0.31
C TYR A 78 -12.16 11.10 -0.36
N ALA A 79 -12.35 12.30 0.21
CA ALA A 79 -11.30 13.31 0.24
C ALA A 79 -10.06 12.88 1.03
N ASP A 80 -10.24 12.05 2.06
CA ASP A 80 -9.17 11.53 2.91
C ASP A 80 -8.39 10.36 2.26
N CYS A 81 -9.09 9.50 1.50
CA CYS A 81 -8.54 8.25 0.96
C CYS A 81 -8.13 8.32 -0.53
N PHE A 82 -8.72 9.23 -1.30
CA PHE A 82 -8.40 9.35 -2.73
C PHE A 82 -6.98 9.87 -2.99
N PRO A 83 -6.48 10.91 -2.28
CA PRO A 83 -5.08 11.30 -2.38
C PRO A 83 -4.15 10.25 -1.75
N LEU A 84 -3.06 9.91 -2.42
CA LEU A 84 -2.09 8.91 -1.97
C LEU A 84 -0.95 9.56 -1.20
N ILE A 85 -0.32 8.80 -0.29
CA ILE A 85 0.78 9.29 0.54
C ILE A 85 2.01 9.61 -0.34
N VAL A 86 2.65 10.73 -0.05
CA VAL A 86 3.91 11.14 -0.67
C VAL A 86 4.87 11.59 0.41
N ASN A 87 6.09 11.03 0.39
CA ASN A 87 7.20 11.48 1.22
C ASN A 87 8.21 12.23 0.35
N LYS A 88 8.31 13.56 0.52
CA LYS A 88 9.27 14.42 -0.19
C LYS A 88 10.48 14.79 0.67
N ASP A 89 10.40 14.52 1.96
CA ASP A 89 11.38 15.01 2.94
C ASP A 89 12.69 14.21 2.85
N LEU A 90 12.65 13.01 2.26
CA LEU A 90 13.83 12.21 1.90
C LEU A 90 14.85 12.92 1.01
N ALA A 91 14.43 13.87 0.16
CA ALA A 91 15.35 14.62 -0.70
C ALA A 91 16.24 15.60 0.09
N LEU A 92 15.91 15.85 1.36
CA LEU A 92 16.56 16.85 2.21
C LEU A 92 17.47 16.23 3.28
N VAL A 93 17.40 14.91 3.49
CA VAL A 93 18.16 14.21 4.52
C VAL A 93 19.51 13.75 3.94
N PRO A 94 20.66 14.18 4.49
CA PRO A 94 21.97 13.73 4.05
C PRO A 94 22.12 12.21 4.18
N LEU A 95 22.73 11.54 3.20
CA LEU A 95 22.97 10.09 3.24
C LEU A 95 23.76 9.67 4.50
N ASP A 96 24.68 10.53 4.95
CA ASP A 96 25.50 10.33 6.16
C ASP A 96 24.67 10.15 7.44
N SER A 97 23.48 10.77 7.55
CA SER A 97 22.64 10.59 8.74
C SER A 97 21.97 9.22 8.82
N PHE A 98 21.92 8.47 7.72
CA PHE A 98 21.49 7.07 7.72
C PHE A 98 22.65 6.10 8.00
N LEU A 99 23.89 6.56 7.90
CA LEU A 99 25.10 5.76 8.15
C LEU A 99 25.60 5.90 9.59
N GLU A 100 25.44 7.08 10.21
CA GLU A 100 25.62 7.27 11.66
C GLU A 100 24.39 6.72 12.41
N TYR A 101 24.24 5.40 12.39
CA TYR A 101 23.36 4.73 13.33
C TYR A 101 23.97 4.89 14.74
N PRO A 102 23.26 5.49 15.71
CA PRO A 102 23.55 5.17 17.10
C PRO A 102 23.26 3.68 17.25
N GLU A 103 24.30 2.89 17.54
CA GLU A 103 24.09 1.58 18.16
C GLU A 103 23.20 1.82 19.38
N GLU A 104 21.96 1.38 19.29
CA GLU A 104 20.98 1.35 20.38
C GLU A 104 20.55 2.73 20.90
N TRP A 105 19.31 3.12 20.60
CA TRP A 105 18.55 3.80 21.66
C TRP A 105 18.53 2.82 22.83
N CYS A 106 19.03 3.21 23.99
CA CYS A 106 19.04 2.36 25.17
C CYS A 106 17.62 1.82 25.39
N GLU A 107 17.47 0.53 25.69
CA GLU A 107 16.19 -0.09 26.06
C GLU A 107 15.41 0.73 27.11
N ALA A 108 16.10 1.55 27.92
CA ALA A 108 15.51 2.47 28.89
C ALA A 108 14.69 3.63 28.27
N ASP A 109 15.01 4.09 27.05
CA ASP A 109 14.27 5.16 26.37
C ASP A 109 12.95 4.64 25.74
N TYR A 110 12.74 3.32 25.69
CA TYR A 110 11.49 2.68 25.24
C TYR A 110 10.37 2.67 26.29
N PHE A 111 10.72 2.96 27.55
CA PHE A 111 9.84 2.88 28.72
C PHE A 111 9.46 4.24 29.31
N GLU A 112 9.72 5.36 28.62
CA GLU A 112 9.12 6.63 29.06
C GLU A 112 7.59 6.55 28.92
N ASP A 113 6.92 6.83 30.05
CA ASP A 113 5.47 6.87 30.28
C ASP A 113 4.75 7.64 29.16
N TYR A 114 4.32 6.92 28.11
CA TYR A 114 3.36 7.45 27.16
C TYR A 114 1.97 7.35 27.78
N ASP A 115 1.38 8.51 28.07
CA ASP A 115 0.05 8.69 28.63
C ASP A 115 -0.97 7.61 28.23
N GLU A 116 -1.48 6.91 29.24
CA GLU A 116 -2.53 5.88 29.18
C GLU A 116 -3.83 6.35 28.47
N TYR A 117 -3.97 7.66 28.22
CA TYR A 117 -5.09 8.28 27.49
C TYR A 117 -4.94 8.29 25.96
N ASN A 118 -3.76 7.97 25.41
CA ASN A 118 -3.47 7.99 23.97
C ASN A 118 -3.06 6.62 23.41
N SER A 119 -3.19 5.55 24.19
CA SER A 119 -2.81 4.20 23.75
C SER A 119 -3.70 3.74 22.60
N ILE A 120 -3.07 3.56 21.44
CA ILE A 120 -3.70 3.01 20.25
C ILE A 120 -3.68 1.51 20.39
N THR A 121 -4.83 0.88 20.18
CA THR A 121 -4.94 -0.57 20.21
C THR A 121 -5.13 -1.09 18.78
N PRO A 122 -4.71 -2.33 18.49
CA PRO A 122 -4.96 -2.97 17.19
C PRO A 122 -6.44 -2.92 16.77
N SER A 123 -7.36 -3.03 17.73
CA SER A 123 -8.81 -2.96 17.52
C SER A 123 -9.31 -1.60 17.02
N ASP A 124 -8.52 -0.54 17.17
CA ASP A 124 -8.89 0.80 16.69
C ASP A 124 -8.75 0.92 15.16
N PHE A 125 -8.07 -0.04 14.53
CA PHE A 125 -7.83 -0.01 13.09
C PHE A 125 -8.83 -0.90 12.35
N VAL A 126 -9.26 -0.44 11.19
CA VAL A 126 -10.04 -1.21 10.23
C VAL A 126 -9.34 -1.12 8.89
N SER A 127 -9.06 -2.26 8.27
CA SER A 127 -8.46 -2.32 6.94
C SER A 127 -9.52 -2.64 5.90
N LEU A 128 -9.61 -1.80 4.88
CA LEU A 128 -10.45 -1.99 3.71
C LEU A 128 -9.54 -2.32 2.53
N VAL A 129 -9.61 -3.56 2.05
CA VAL A 129 -8.71 -4.06 1.00
C VAL A 129 -9.52 -4.39 -0.24
N ASP A 130 -9.28 -3.65 -1.31
CA ASP A 130 -9.96 -3.81 -2.59
C ASP A 130 -8.92 -3.96 -3.71
N ILE A 131 -9.04 -5.02 -4.52
CA ILE A 131 -8.24 -5.21 -5.73
C ILE A 131 -9.18 -5.20 -6.92
N THR A 132 -8.83 -4.40 -7.93
CA THR A 132 -9.57 -4.31 -9.18
C THR A 132 -8.67 -4.65 -10.36
N TYR A 133 -9.26 -5.30 -11.36
CA TYR A 133 -8.64 -5.57 -12.65
C TYR A 133 -9.57 -5.08 -13.76
N LYS A 134 -9.11 -4.20 -14.63
CA LYS A 134 -9.93 -3.56 -15.69
C LYS A 134 -11.21 -2.92 -15.15
N ASP A 135 -11.06 -2.18 -14.04
CA ASP A 135 -12.16 -1.51 -13.34
C ASP A 135 -13.25 -2.45 -12.80
N ARG A 136 -12.98 -3.76 -12.73
CA ARG A 136 -13.83 -4.76 -12.10
C ARG A 136 -13.21 -5.23 -10.80
N PRO A 137 -13.96 -5.27 -9.69
CA PRO A 137 -13.43 -5.77 -8.43
C PRO A 137 -13.23 -7.28 -8.50
N ILE A 138 -12.00 -7.72 -8.25
CA ILE A 138 -11.64 -9.14 -8.15
C ILE A 138 -11.61 -9.59 -6.69
N PHE A 139 -11.22 -8.69 -5.79
CA PHE A 139 -11.15 -8.96 -4.36
C PHE A 139 -11.63 -7.74 -3.58
N SER A 140 -12.40 -7.98 -2.53
CA SER A 140 -12.84 -6.95 -1.58
C SER A 140 -13.04 -7.61 -0.22
N LYS A 141 -12.36 -7.09 0.80
CA LYS A 141 -12.47 -7.59 2.17
C LYS A 141 -12.28 -6.48 3.17
N VAL A 142 -13.06 -6.55 4.25
CA VAL A 142 -12.95 -5.70 5.42
C VAL A 142 -12.34 -6.51 6.55
N LEU A 143 -11.29 -5.99 7.17
CA LEU A 143 -10.69 -6.55 8.38
C LEU A 143 -10.91 -5.58 9.53
N TRP A 144 -11.64 -6.04 10.55
CA TRP A 144 -11.84 -5.32 11.79
C TRP A 144 -10.74 -5.68 12.78
N GLY A 145 -10.01 -4.67 13.23
CA GLY A 145 -8.79 -4.89 14.01
C GLY A 145 -7.67 -5.51 13.18
N ILE A 146 -6.66 -6.02 13.89
CA ILE A 146 -5.53 -6.74 13.30
C ILE A 146 -5.70 -8.21 13.67
N SER A 147 -5.90 -9.07 12.67
CA SER A 147 -6.45 -10.44 12.78
C SER A 147 -5.67 -11.43 13.65
N GLU A 148 -4.50 -11.08 14.18
CA GLU A 148 -3.72 -11.92 15.10
C GLU A 148 -3.55 -11.33 16.51
N SER A 149 -4.27 -10.26 16.85
CA SER A 149 -4.12 -9.58 18.15
C SER A 149 -4.59 -10.40 19.36
N ASP A 150 -5.47 -11.40 19.16
CA ASP A 150 -6.02 -12.23 20.24
C ASP A 150 -5.09 -13.40 20.65
N VAL A 151 -4.05 -13.72 19.87
CA VAL A 151 -3.06 -14.74 20.21
C VAL A 151 -1.79 -14.07 20.74
N ILE A 152 -1.74 -13.95 22.06
CA ILE A 152 -0.65 -13.43 22.90
C ILE A 152 0.73 -13.54 22.20
N GLY A 153 1.22 -12.41 21.68
CA GLY A 153 2.62 -12.21 21.32
C GLY A 153 3.03 -12.46 19.86
N ARG A 154 2.24 -13.11 19.00
CA ARG A 154 2.69 -13.40 17.61
C ARG A 154 2.71 -12.18 16.68
N TRP A 155 1.77 -11.25 16.86
CA TRP A 155 1.72 -9.99 16.10
C TRP A 155 2.91 -9.05 16.36
N PHE A 156 3.67 -9.28 17.46
CA PHE A 156 4.88 -8.51 17.76
C PHE A 156 6.08 -8.95 16.90
N TYR A 157 6.10 -10.21 16.46
CA TYR A 157 7.22 -10.81 15.73
C TYR A 157 6.93 -11.08 14.24
N ASN A 158 5.65 -11.07 13.84
CA ASN A 158 5.22 -11.33 12.46
C ASN A 158 4.47 -10.13 11.87
N SER A 159 4.51 -10.05 10.53
CA SER A 159 3.77 -9.08 9.73
C SER A 159 2.27 -9.11 10.06
N PRO A 160 1.70 -8.08 10.72
CA PRO A 160 0.40 -8.18 11.37
C PRO A 160 -0.81 -8.30 10.41
N PHE A 161 -0.58 -8.08 9.11
CA PHE A 161 -1.63 -7.88 8.12
C PHE A 161 -1.46 -8.86 6.98
N HIS A 162 -1.92 -10.07 7.18
CA HIS A 162 -1.78 -11.15 6.22
C HIS A 162 -3.14 -11.83 6.02
N ILE A 163 -3.54 -11.94 4.75
CA ILE A 163 -4.77 -12.58 4.31
C ILE A 163 -4.35 -13.73 3.39
N ASP A 164 -4.29 -14.94 3.92
CA ASP A 164 -4.13 -16.16 3.13
C ASP A 164 -5.48 -16.69 2.66
N PHE A 165 -5.62 -16.95 1.36
CA PHE A 165 -6.81 -17.59 0.79
C PHE A 165 -6.72 -19.12 0.77
N GLY A 166 -5.52 -19.69 0.93
CA GLY A 166 -5.25 -21.12 0.75
C GLY A 166 -5.56 -22.04 1.95
N ASN A 167 -5.78 -21.49 3.15
CA ASN A 167 -5.95 -22.28 4.39
C ASN A 167 -7.18 -21.90 5.23
N LEU A 168 -8.14 -21.15 4.66
CA LEU A 168 -9.34 -20.75 5.39
C LEU A 168 -10.41 -21.84 5.32
N ASP A 169 -10.96 -22.14 6.49
CA ASP A 169 -11.99 -23.14 6.73
C ASP A 169 -13.13 -23.07 5.70
N VAL A 170 -13.61 -24.28 5.36
CA VAL A 170 -14.63 -24.70 4.38
C VAL A 170 -15.99 -23.96 4.48
N ASN A 171 -16.12 -22.96 5.37
CA ASN A 171 -17.39 -22.33 5.70
C ASN A 171 -17.52 -20.87 5.24
N ASP A 172 -16.45 -20.24 4.72
CA ASP A 172 -16.54 -18.90 4.14
C ASP A 172 -16.68 -19.00 2.61
N ASN A 173 -17.75 -18.44 2.05
CA ASN A 173 -18.11 -18.48 0.63
C ASN A 173 -17.17 -17.66 -0.27
N MET A 174 -15.87 -17.62 0.03
CA MET A 174 -14.88 -16.92 -0.77
C MET A 174 -14.54 -17.80 -1.97
N ARG A 175 -15.29 -17.58 -3.06
CA ARG A 175 -14.97 -18.12 -4.38
C ARG A 175 -13.51 -17.82 -4.68
N GLU A 176 -12.80 -18.84 -5.15
CA GLU A 176 -11.45 -18.73 -5.72
C GLU A 176 -11.42 -17.51 -6.65
N VAL A 177 -10.58 -16.52 -6.32
CA VAL A 177 -10.50 -15.26 -7.08
C VAL A 177 -9.61 -15.52 -8.28
N ILE A 178 -10.24 -15.86 -9.40
CA ILE A 178 -9.55 -16.19 -10.65
C ILE A 178 -9.76 -15.07 -11.65
N ILE A 179 -8.67 -14.47 -12.14
CA ILE A 179 -8.67 -13.66 -13.36
C ILE A 179 -8.47 -14.63 -14.53
N SER A 180 -9.44 -14.71 -15.44
CA SER A 180 -9.37 -15.67 -16.53
C SER A 180 -8.87 -15.05 -17.84
N GLY A 181 -8.39 -15.88 -18.78
CA GLY A 181 -8.13 -15.47 -20.16
C GLY A 181 -9.33 -14.78 -20.84
N ALA A 182 -10.56 -15.14 -20.45
CA ALA A 182 -11.79 -14.47 -20.92
C ALA A 182 -11.90 -12.99 -20.48
N ASP A 183 -11.20 -12.60 -19.41
CA ASP A 183 -11.08 -11.21 -18.95
C ASP A 183 -9.99 -10.43 -19.73
N GLY A 184 -9.47 -11.03 -20.80
CA GLY A 184 -8.52 -10.43 -21.74
C GLY A 184 -7.09 -10.40 -21.22
N LEU A 185 -6.69 -11.40 -20.43
CA LEU A 185 -5.27 -11.65 -20.18
C LEU A 185 -4.59 -12.02 -21.51
N PRO A 186 -3.33 -11.61 -21.73
CA PRO A 186 -2.60 -11.96 -22.95
C PRO A 186 -2.35 -13.48 -23.00
N LEU A 187 -2.26 -14.01 -24.22
CA LEU A 187 -1.80 -15.38 -24.45
C LEU A 187 -0.32 -15.46 -24.06
N VAL A 188 0.00 -16.23 -23.02
CA VAL A 188 1.37 -16.45 -22.55
C VAL A 188 1.69 -17.93 -22.71
N GLU A 189 2.61 -18.24 -23.63
CA GLU A 189 3.03 -19.63 -23.91
C GLU A 189 3.89 -20.22 -22.78
N SER A 190 4.66 -19.39 -22.06
CA SER A 190 5.35 -19.73 -20.81
C SER A 190 5.88 -18.47 -20.10
N VAL A 191 5.84 -18.45 -18.76
CA VAL A 191 6.42 -17.35 -17.94
C VAL A 191 7.95 -17.35 -17.99
N ASP A 192 8.59 -18.45 -18.38
CA ASP A 192 10.05 -18.54 -18.52
C ASP A 192 10.62 -17.58 -19.57
N ILE A 193 9.77 -17.08 -20.48
CA ILE A 193 10.13 -16.11 -21.53
C ILE A 193 9.77 -14.67 -21.11
N GLU A 194 8.85 -14.47 -20.17
CA GLU A 194 8.34 -13.14 -19.77
C GLU A 194 9.20 -12.51 -18.66
N ARG A 195 10.27 -11.81 -19.08
CA ARG A 195 11.06 -10.88 -18.24
C ARG A 195 10.18 -9.72 -17.72
N LYS A 196 10.72 -8.80 -16.90
CA LYS A 196 10.06 -7.56 -16.41
C LYS A 196 9.28 -6.73 -17.46
N GLU A 197 9.50 -6.97 -18.75
CA GLU A 197 8.85 -6.33 -19.91
C GLU A 197 7.88 -7.26 -20.67
N GLY A 198 7.48 -8.39 -20.08
CA GLY A 198 6.53 -9.35 -20.65
C GLY A 198 5.14 -8.74 -20.83
N LYS A 199 4.34 -9.32 -21.74
CA LYS A 199 3.01 -8.79 -22.08
C LYS A 199 2.07 -8.85 -20.89
N LEU A 200 2.18 -9.90 -20.07
CA LEU A 200 1.39 -10.04 -18.84
C LEU A 200 1.74 -8.95 -17.81
N TRP A 201 3.02 -8.59 -17.66
CA TRP A 201 3.41 -7.54 -16.71
C TRP A 201 2.94 -6.16 -17.12
N VAL A 202 3.07 -5.82 -18.40
CA VAL A 202 2.54 -4.54 -18.91
C VAL A 202 1.03 -4.49 -18.68
N GLU A 203 0.31 -5.58 -18.95
CA GLU A 203 -1.15 -5.63 -18.71
C GLU A 203 -1.50 -5.50 -17.22
N LEU A 204 -0.79 -6.20 -16.32
CA LEU A 204 -1.03 -6.09 -14.89
C LEU A 204 -0.66 -4.70 -14.35
N GLN A 205 0.44 -4.11 -14.81
CA GLN A 205 0.82 -2.74 -14.44
C GLN A 205 -0.24 -1.73 -14.90
N ASP A 206 -0.78 -1.90 -16.10
CA ASP A 206 -1.74 -0.98 -16.68
C ASP A 206 -3.16 -1.17 -16.15
N ARG A 207 -3.54 -2.38 -15.73
CA ARG A 207 -4.95 -2.73 -15.44
C ARG A 207 -5.23 -3.21 -14.02
N LEU A 208 -4.22 -3.65 -13.26
CA LEU A 208 -4.39 -4.07 -11.87
C LEU A 208 -4.27 -2.85 -10.96
N ARG A 209 -5.19 -2.71 -10.01
CA ARG A 209 -5.13 -1.68 -8.98
C ARG A 209 -5.40 -2.31 -7.61
N LEU A 210 -4.67 -1.87 -6.61
CA LEU A 210 -4.89 -2.25 -5.21
C LEU A 210 -5.17 -0.99 -4.41
N SER A 211 -6.25 -1.00 -3.65
CA SER A 211 -6.51 0.00 -2.62
C SER A 211 -6.49 -0.67 -1.26
N TRP A 212 -5.61 -0.19 -0.39
CA TRP A 212 -5.57 -0.61 1.01
C TRP A 212 -5.78 0.62 1.87
N ILE A 213 -7.00 0.79 2.36
CA ILE A 213 -7.38 1.92 3.20
C ILE A 213 -7.35 1.48 4.65
N ILE A 214 -6.63 2.24 5.46
CA ILE A 214 -6.62 2.08 6.91
C ILE A 214 -7.49 3.17 7.51
N VAL A 215 -8.45 2.76 8.31
CA VAL A 215 -9.33 3.63 9.10
C VAL A 215 -8.96 3.49 10.56
N ASN A 216 -8.80 4.61 11.26
CA ASN A 216 -8.68 4.60 12.71
C ASN A 216 -9.96 5.14 13.34
N THR A 217 -10.62 4.31 14.14
CA THR A 217 -11.94 4.58 14.73
C THR A 217 -11.87 5.56 15.90
N LYS A 218 -10.73 5.69 16.59
CA LYS A 218 -10.52 6.72 17.63
C LYS A 218 -10.31 8.10 17.04
N VAL A 219 -9.45 8.20 16.02
CA VAL A 219 -9.10 9.49 15.38
C VAL A 219 -10.15 9.90 14.33
N MET A 220 -11.03 8.99 13.91
CA MET A 220 -12.05 9.19 12.87
C MET A 220 -11.44 9.74 11.57
N ARG A 221 -10.31 9.14 11.18
CA ARG A 221 -9.59 9.44 9.94
C ARG A 221 -9.30 8.15 9.18
N ALA A 222 -9.16 8.30 7.87
CA ALA A 222 -8.75 7.23 6.98
C ALA A 222 -7.62 7.68 6.06
N VAL A 223 -6.85 6.72 5.58
CA VAL A 223 -5.80 6.96 4.58
C VAL A 223 -5.61 5.73 3.71
N ASN A 224 -5.40 5.95 2.42
CA ASN A 224 -4.96 4.90 1.52
C ASN A 224 -3.43 4.83 1.56
N ILE A 225 -2.91 3.69 2.00
CA ILE A 225 -1.47 3.42 2.14
C ILE A 225 -0.88 2.70 0.91
N SER A 226 -1.71 2.41 -0.09
CA SER A 226 -1.25 1.81 -1.34
C SER A 226 -0.77 2.86 -2.35
N SER A 227 0.09 2.44 -3.27
CA SER A 227 0.46 3.21 -4.47
C SER A 227 -0.64 3.27 -5.52
N LEU A 228 -1.75 2.55 -5.31
CA LEU A 228 -2.81 2.23 -6.28
C LEU A 228 -2.34 1.37 -7.48
N ILE A 229 -1.17 1.64 -8.02
CA ILE A 229 -0.56 1.00 -9.19
C ILE A 229 0.58 0.09 -8.74
N PRO A 230 0.82 -1.05 -9.41
CA PRO A 230 1.97 -1.91 -9.12
C PRO A 230 3.30 -1.14 -9.23
N LEU A 231 4.16 -1.29 -8.20
CA LEU A 231 5.53 -0.78 -8.19
C LEU A 231 6.51 -1.76 -8.82
N GLY A 232 6.20 -3.07 -8.73
CA GLY A 232 7.03 -4.11 -9.30
C GLY A 232 6.37 -5.48 -9.21
N VAL A 233 6.97 -6.42 -9.93
CA VAL A 233 6.59 -7.83 -9.87
C VAL A 233 7.85 -8.67 -9.64
N GLN A 234 7.74 -9.61 -8.70
CA GLN A 234 8.79 -10.56 -8.39
C GLN A 234 8.27 -12.00 -8.48
N ARG A 235 9.04 -12.88 -9.13
CA ARG A 235 8.77 -14.32 -9.10
C ARG A 235 9.05 -14.87 -7.70
N HIS A 236 8.15 -15.65 -7.14
CA HIS A 236 8.36 -16.28 -5.84
C HIS A 236 9.14 -17.59 -6.03
N TRP A 237 10.45 -17.58 -5.78
CA TRP A 237 11.28 -18.80 -5.80
C TRP A 237 10.93 -19.68 -4.58
N PRO A 238 10.75 -21.02 -4.69
CA PRO A 238 11.13 -21.92 -5.78
C PRO A 238 9.97 -22.38 -6.71
N SER A 239 8.73 -21.95 -6.45
CA SER A 239 7.57 -22.38 -7.24
C SER A 239 7.45 -21.55 -8.50
N ASP A 240 7.73 -22.15 -9.66
CA ASP A 240 7.65 -21.49 -10.97
C ASP A 240 6.24 -20.98 -11.35
N THR A 241 5.23 -21.32 -10.54
CA THR A 241 3.82 -20.95 -10.69
C THR A 241 3.42 -19.68 -9.95
N ASP A 242 4.17 -19.26 -8.93
CA ASP A 242 3.74 -18.19 -8.03
C ASP A 242 4.50 -16.88 -8.32
N PHE A 243 3.77 -15.78 -8.43
CA PHE A 243 4.35 -14.44 -8.55
C PHE A 243 3.73 -13.46 -7.56
N LEU A 244 4.54 -12.48 -7.18
CA LEU A 244 4.21 -11.43 -6.22
C LEU A 244 4.14 -10.11 -6.97
N VAL A 245 3.00 -9.43 -6.87
CA VAL A 245 2.85 -8.05 -7.30
C VAL A 245 3.00 -7.16 -6.07
N GLN A 246 3.97 -6.26 -6.13
CA GLN A 246 4.28 -5.32 -5.06
C GLN A 246 3.59 -3.97 -5.34
N PHE A 247 2.91 -3.47 -4.33
CA PHE A 247 2.42 -2.10 -4.20
C PHE A 247 3.00 -1.54 -2.91
N GLY A 248 2.83 -0.24 -2.67
CA GLY A 248 3.27 0.30 -1.39
C GLY A 248 3.27 1.80 -1.30
N SER A 249 3.71 2.30 -0.16
CA SER A 249 3.98 3.72 0.05
C SER A 249 5.13 3.90 1.03
N VAL A 250 5.66 5.11 1.05
CA VAL A 250 6.74 5.50 1.94
C VAL A 250 6.14 6.33 3.06
N LEU A 251 6.19 5.80 4.29
CA LEU A 251 5.58 6.39 5.47
C LEU A 251 6.62 7.17 6.29
N SER A 252 6.21 8.30 6.85
CA SER A 252 7.05 9.03 7.82
C SER A 252 6.97 8.36 9.19
N ALA A 253 8.13 8.15 9.78
CA ALA A 253 8.36 7.58 11.09
C ALA A 253 9.26 8.48 11.97
N GLU A 254 9.29 9.80 11.71
CA GLU A 254 10.05 10.72 12.58
C GLU A 254 9.54 10.60 14.01
N GLU A 255 10.44 10.67 14.99
CA GLU A 255 10.16 10.48 16.42
C GLU A 255 9.67 9.07 16.79
N ILE A 256 9.60 8.14 15.83
CA ILE A 256 9.19 6.74 16.06
C ILE A 256 10.37 5.78 15.85
N LEU A 257 11.14 6.00 14.77
CA LEU A 257 12.30 5.19 14.43
C LEU A 257 13.51 6.07 14.12
N PRO A 258 14.75 5.60 14.40
CA PRO A 258 15.97 6.31 14.04
C PRO A 258 16.07 6.61 12.54
N CYS A 259 15.58 5.69 11.70
CA CYS A 259 15.57 5.82 10.25
C CYS A 259 14.54 6.82 9.71
N GLN A 260 13.66 7.36 10.57
CA GLN A 260 12.61 8.37 10.28
C GLN A 260 11.63 8.04 9.16
N VAL A 261 11.82 6.95 8.43
CA VAL A 261 11.04 6.54 7.26
C VAL A 261 10.90 5.02 7.24
N VAL A 262 9.72 4.57 6.83
CA VAL A 262 9.36 3.15 6.73
C VAL A 262 8.73 2.89 5.38
N GLU A 263 9.15 1.80 4.73
CA GLU A 263 8.49 1.29 3.54
C GLU A 263 7.27 0.45 3.96
N CYS A 264 6.10 0.86 3.49
CA CYS A 264 4.90 0.05 3.57
C CYS A 264 4.77 -0.76 2.30
N ILE A 265 5.10 -2.05 2.40
CA ILE A 265 5.11 -3.01 1.30
C ILE A 265 3.80 -3.79 1.31
N LEU A 266 3.04 -3.70 0.23
CA LEU A 266 1.81 -4.46 0.03
C LEU A 266 2.07 -5.50 -1.05
N LEU A 267 1.86 -6.77 -0.72
CA LEU A 267 2.12 -7.89 -1.62
C LEU A 267 0.81 -8.60 -1.96
N ALA A 268 0.52 -8.74 -3.24
CA ALA A 268 -0.52 -9.61 -3.76
C ALA A 268 0.14 -10.80 -4.46
N LYS A 269 -0.06 -12.00 -3.91
CA LYS A 269 0.48 -13.25 -4.45
C LYS A 269 -0.54 -13.91 -5.36
N PHE A 270 -0.13 -14.14 -6.60
CA PHE A 270 -0.92 -14.84 -7.58
C PHE A 270 -0.27 -16.18 -7.93
N ARG A 271 -1.09 -17.21 -8.07
CA ARG A 271 -0.71 -18.49 -8.64
C ARG A 271 -1.19 -18.55 -10.07
N MET A 272 -0.29 -18.94 -10.96
CA MET A 272 -0.59 -19.14 -12.36
C MET A 272 -1.16 -20.54 -12.58
N LEU A 273 -2.33 -20.59 -13.21
CA LEU A 273 -2.99 -21.82 -13.65
C LEU A 273 -3.03 -21.83 -15.17
N ASN A 274 -2.27 -22.74 -15.77
CA ASN A 274 -2.25 -22.91 -17.22
C ASN A 274 -3.41 -23.82 -17.64
N ASP A 275 -4.33 -23.27 -18.43
CA ASP A 275 -5.36 -24.09 -19.05
C ASP A 275 -4.85 -24.66 -20.38
N THR A 276 -4.46 -25.94 -20.33
CA THR A 276 -3.95 -26.68 -21.50
C THR A 276 -4.95 -26.79 -22.65
N ALA A 277 -6.25 -26.57 -22.41
CA ALA A 277 -7.28 -26.65 -23.46
C ALA A 277 -7.48 -25.33 -24.23
N SER A 278 -7.28 -24.18 -23.59
CA SER A 278 -7.50 -22.86 -24.19
C SER A 278 -6.20 -22.13 -24.55
N GLY A 279 -5.05 -22.54 -24.00
CA GLY A 279 -3.78 -21.82 -24.12
C GLY A 279 -3.75 -20.52 -23.32
N CYS A 280 -4.82 -20.20 -22.59
CA CYS A 280 -4.94 -19.02 -21.76
C CYS A 280 -4.34 -19.26 -20.37
N VAL A 281 -3.73 -18.21 -19.83
CA VAL A 281 -3.27 -18.18 -18.44
C VAL A 281 -4.38 -17.64 -17.56
N ASN A 282 -4.69 -18.36 -16.49
CA ASN A 282 -5.54 -17.89 -15.42
C ASN A 282 -4.68 -17.52 -14.19
N LEU A 283 -5.07 -16.48 -13.48
CA LEU A 283 -4.38 -15.99 -12.28
C LEU A 283 -5.27 -16.15 -11.07
N GLU A 284 -4.87 -17.01 -10.14
CA GLU A 284 -5.54 -17.21 -8.85
C GLU A 284 -4.88 -16.30 -7.80
N LEU A 285 -5.63 -15.41 -7.15
CA LEU A 285 -5.12 -14.65 -6.01
C LEU A 285 -5.07 -15.56 -4.76
N THR A 286 -3.87 -15.84 -4.26
CA THR A 286 -3.63 -16.80 -3.15
C THR A 286 -3.35 -16.14 -1.81
N GLN A 287 -2.82 -14.92 -1.82
CA GLN A 287 -2.52 -14.19 -0.60
C GLN A 287 -2.46 -12.68 -0.87
N VAL A 288 -2.90 -11.88 0.10
CA VAL A 288 -2.68 -10.43 0.15
C VAL A 288 -2.10 -10.07 1.51
N SER A 289 -1.00 -9.32 1.55
CA SER A 289 -0.35 -8.97 2.81
C SER A 289 0.28 -7.59 2.81
N MET A 290 0.41 -7.00 3.99
CA MET A 290 1.12 -5.75 4.23
C MET A 290 2.25 -5.98 5.22
N GLN A 291 3.44 -5.50 4.86
CA GLN A 291 4.67 -5.50 5.64
C GLN A 291 5.18 -4.07 5.82
N LEU A 292 5.76 -3.80 6.98
CA LEU A 292 6.44 -2.54 7.28
C LEU A 292 7.92 -2.83 7.47
N GLU A 293 8.76 -2.27 6.61
CA GLU A 293 10.21 -2.44 6.64
C GLU A 293 10.90 -1.10 6.88
N ASP A 294 11.95 -1.10 7.68
CA ASP A 294 12.85 0.04 7.79
C ASP A 294 13.78 0.16 6.57
N MET A 295 14.66 1.18 6.59
CA MET A 295 15.65 1.41 5.54
C MET A 295 16.61 0.23 5.34
N GLU A 296 16.90 -0.52 6.41
CA GLU A 296 17.79 -1.68 6.35
C GLU A 296 17.07 -2.94 5.83
N GLY A 297 15.75 -2.96 5.89
CA GLY A 297 14.90 -4.10 5.56
C GLY A 297 14.52 -4.99 6.72
N PHE A 298 14.73 -4.53 7.96
CA PHE A 298 14.17 -5.22 9.10
C PHE A 298 12.69 -4.87 9.23
N HIS A 299 11.90 -5.88 9.64
CA HIS A 299 10.50 -5.68 9.93
C HIS A 299 10.33 -4.79 11.16
N VAL A 300 9.46 -3.80 11.03
CA VAL A 300 9.09 -2.93 12.15
C VAL A 300 8.25 -3.75 13.14
N ASN A 301 8.59 -3.70 14.43
CA ASN A 301 7.85 -4.42 15.46
C ASN A 301 6.37 -3.98 15.53
N GLY A 302 5.52 -4.78 16.18
CA GLY A 302 4.08 -4.51 16.26
C GLY A 302 3.72 -3.12 16.82
N ARG A 303 4.36 -2.70 17.93
CA ARG A 303 4.08 -1.41 18.58
C ARG A 303 4.43 -0.23 17.66
N ASN A 304 5.64 -0.24 17.09
CA ASN A 304 6.12 0.79 16.18
C ASN A 304 5.28 0.81 14.90
N SER A 305 4.84 -0.36 14.42
CA SER A 305 3.91 -0.47 13.29
C SER A 305 2.61 0.29 13.54
N LEU A 306 1.98 0.14 14.71
CA LEU A 306 0.76 0.90 15.04
C LEU A 306 1.00 2.41 15.08
N MET A 307 2.15 2.83 15.62
CA MET A 307 2.52 4.25 15.68
C MET A 307 2.75 4.82 14.28
N VAL A 308 3.45 4.09 13.41
CA VAL A 308 3.68 4.47 12.01
C VAL A 308 2.35 4.56 11.26
N LEU A 309 1.44 3.58 11.43
CA LEU A 309 0.11 3.61 10.81
C LEU A 309 -0.75 4.78 11.32
N LYS A 310 -0.66 5.13 12.61
CA LYS A 310 -1.31 6.35 13.12
C LYS A 310 -0.73 7.59 12.47
N LYS A 311 0.60 7.68 12.37
CA LYS A 311 1.29 8.82 11.75
C LYS A 311 0.93 8.94 10.27
N ALA A 312 0.76 7.81 9.56
CA ALA A 312 0.32 7.75 8.17
C ALA A 312 -1.02 8.48 7.91
N LEU A 313 -1.94 8.50 8.88
CA LEU A 313 -3.21 9.24 8.77
C LEU A 313 -3.03 10.75 8.62
N SER A 314 -1.87 11.28 9.01
CA SER A 314 -1.50 12.70 8.94
C SER A 314 -0.38 12.99 7.95
N CYS A 315 0.10 11.98 7.22
CA CYS A 315 1.12 12.17 6.20
C CYS A 315 0.61 13.10 5.07
N ARG A 316 1.57 13.75 4.41
CA ARG A 316 1.31 14.53 3.20
C ARG A 316 0.78 13.61 2.10
N LYS A 317 -0.24 14.08 1.39
CA LYS A 317 -0.89 13.32 0.32
C LYS A 317 -0.89 14.13 -0.98
N SER A 318 -0.83 13.44 -2.11
CA SER A 318 -0.96 14.02 -3.44
C SER A 318 -1.99 13.28 -4.28
N ARG A 319 -2.64 14.01 -5.18
CA ARG A 319 -3.51 13.44 -6.22
C ARG A 319 -2.73 13.15 -7.50
N ASN A 320 -1.47 13.56 -7.56
CA ASN A 320 -0.63 13.33 -8.73
C ASN A 320 0.11 12.00 -8.59
N TYR A 321 -0.32 11.00 -9.37
CA TYR A 321 0.31 9.68 -9.39
C TYR A 321 1.80 9.73 -9.75
N SER A 322 2.24 10.67 -10.58
CA SER A 322 3.66 10.78 -10.94
C SER A 322 4.52 11.10 -9.71
N GLU A 323 4.02 11.95 -8.82
CA GLU A 323 4.70 12.37 -7.60
C GLU A 323 4.80 11.22 -6.58
N VAL A 324 3.78 10.37 -6.53
CA VAL A 324 3.75 9.17 -5.67
C VAL A 324 4.78 8.15 -6.15
N ILE A 325 4.82 7.89 -7.46
CA ILE A 325 5.79 6.97 -8.08
C ILE A 325 7.21 7.52 -7.91
N GLU A 326 7.41 8.82 -8.12
CA GLU A 326 8.72 9.46 -7.91
C GLU A 326 9.19 9.31 -6.46
N SER A 327 8.31 9.54 -5.48
CA SER A 327 8.62 9.34 -4.06
C SER A 327 9.03 7.90 -3.74
N CYS A 328 8.31 6.89 -4.27
CA CYS A 328 8.65 5.48 -4.08
C CYS A 328 9.99 5.11 -4.77
N ASN A 329 10.23 5.63 -5.97
CA ASN A 329 11.46 5.41 -6.72
C ASN A 329 12.68 6.06 -6.06
N LEU A 330 12.52 7.26 -5.50
CA LEU A 330 13.55 7.95 -4.72
C LEU A 330 13.93 7.12 -3.50
N TYR A 331 12.94 6.64 -2.74
CA TYR A 331 13.19 5.76 -1.60
C TYR A 331 13.93 4.48 -2.00
N SER A 332 13.45 3.79 -3.05
CA SER A 332 14.09 2.57 -3.56
C SER A 332 15.55 2.80 -3.96
N ARG A 333 15.84 3.97 -4.56
CA ARG A 333 17.21 4.36 -4.94
C ARG A 333 18.09 4.56 -3.72
N VAL A 334 17.66 5.38 -2.75
CA VAL A 334 18.42 5.62 -1.51
C VAL A 334 18.68 4.30 -0.77
N ARG A 335 17.65 3.44 -0.67
CA ARG A 335 17.78 2.11 -0.06
C ARG A 335 18.82 1.24 -0.78
N SER A 336 18.86 1.28 -2.11
CA SER A 336 19.87 0.53 -2.89
C SER A 336 21.30 1.06 -2.69
N GLU A 337 21.47 2.39 -2.60
CA GLU A 337 22.77 3.02 -2.36
C GLU A 337 23.33 2.65 -0.98
N ILE A 338 22.50 2.71 0.07
CA ILE A 338 22.87 2.30 1.43
C ILE A 338 23.30 0.83 1.46
N LYS A 339 22.52 -0.06 0.81
CA LYS A 339 22.85 -1.49 0.73
C LYS A 339 24.17 -1.72 0.00
N GLU A 340 24.43 -1.01 -1.09
CA GLU A 340 25.69 -1.11 -1.82
C GLU A 340 26.88 -0.64 -0.98
N GLU A 341 26.75 0.47 -0.26
CA GLU A 341 27.82 0.97 0.62
C GLU A 341 28.11 0.00 1.76
N LYS A 342 27.08 -0.60 2.35
CA LYS A 342 27.23 -1.66 3.37
C LYS A 342 27.97 -2.87 2.82
N MET A 343 27.57 -3.37 1.64
CA MET A 343 28.27 -4.48 0.97
C MET A 343 29.73 -4.14 0.63
N ARG A 344 30.02 -2.89 0.21
CA ARG A 344 31.40 -2.43 -0.03
C ARG A 344 32.20 -2.39 1.27
N ASN A 345 31.60 -1.97 2.38
CA ASN A 345 32.25 -1.93 3.69
C ASN A 345 32.52 -3.33 4.24
N GLU A 346 31.54 -4.23 4.20
CA GLU A 346 31.69 -5.64 4.58
C GLU A 346 32.77 -6.31 3.72
N SER A 347 32.76 -6.10 2.41
CA SER A 347 33.81 -6.61 1.52
C SER A 347 35.22 -6.08 1.87
N ARG A 348 35.33 -4.85 2.37
CA ARG A 348 36.60 -4.30 2.87
C ARG A 348 37.02 -4.97 4.18
N ILE A 349 36.09 -5.16 5.11
CA ILE A 349 36.34 -5.83 6.39
C ILE A 349 36.77 -7.28 6.15
N ASP A 350 36.08 -8.03 5.29
CA ASP A 350 36.44 -9.41 4.94
C ASP A 350 37.86 -9.51 4.37
N LYS A 351 38.24 -8.58 3.47
CA LYS A 351 39.60 -8.53 2.92
C LYS A 351 40.65 -8.26 4.01
N MET A 352 40.36 -7.37 4.96
CA MET A 352 41.24 -7.09 6.09
C MET A 352 41.35 -8.29 7.05
N CYS A 353 40.25 -8.99 7.29
CA CYS A 353 40.22 -10.23 8.09
C CYS A 353 41.00 -11.37 7.43
N ILE A 354 40.89 -11.54 6.11
CA ILE A 354 41.69 -12.52 5.36
C ILE A 354 43.18 -12.17 5.44
N LEU A 355 43.52 -10.88 5.25
CA LEU A 355 44.91 -10.42 5.31
C LEU A 355 45.51 -10.60 6.73
N SER A 356 44.76 -10.27 7.78
CA SER A 356 45.21 -10.47 9.16
C SER A 356 45.38 -11.94 9.51
N GLY A 357 44.50 -12.83 9.02
CA GLY A 357 44.64 -14.27 9.14
C GLY A 357 45.91 -14.81 8.46
N ILE A 358 46.24 -14.32 7.25
CA ILE A 358 47.48 -14.68 6.56
C ILE A 358 48.71 -14.23 7.36
N ILE A 359 48.71 -12.99 7.86
CA ILE A 359 49.82 -12.46 8.67
C ILE A 359 50.00 -13.28 9.96
N ALA A 360 48.91 -13.65 10.64
CA ALA A 360 48.94 -14.48 11.84
C ALA A 360 49.51 -15.88 11.55
N ALA A 361 49.12 -16.51 10.44
CA ALA A 361 49.64 -17.82 10.05
C ALA A 361 51.14 -17.77 9.70
N VAL A 362 51.58 -16.75 8.97
CA VAL A 362 52.99 -16.55 8.60
C VAL A 362 53.85 -16.30 9.85
N THR A 363 53.40 -15.42 10.75
CA THR A 363 54.11 -15.16 12.01
C THR A 363 54.19 -16.39 12.90
N PHE A 364 53.12 -17.18 13.00
CA PHE A 364 53.14 -18.46 13.71
C PHE A 364 54.15 -19.45 13.13
N TRP A 365 54.22 -19.56 11.79
CA TRP A 365 55.24 -20.37 11.11
C TRP A 365 56.67 -19.91 11.43
N PHE A 366 56.92 -18.60 11.45
CA PHE A 366 58.22 -18.04 11.81
C PHE A 366 58.59 -18.21 13.28
N CYS A 367 57.63 -18.38 14.20
CA CYS A 367 57.91 -18.64 15.61
C CYS A 367 58.18 -20.12 15.93
N ILE A 368 57.75 -21.04 15.06
CA ILE A 368 58.00 -22.49 15.20
C ILE A 368 59.34 -22.90 14.59
N LEU A 369 59.79 -22.18 13.55
CA LEU A 369 61.09 -22.36 12.92
C LEU A 369 62.21 -21.73 13.75
#